data_AF-A0A4Q4TQ41-F1
#
_entry.id   AF-A0A4Q4TQ41-F1
#
_cell.length_a   1.000
_cell.length_b   1.000
_cell.length_c   1.000
_cell.angle_alpha   90.00
_cell.angle_beta   90.00
_cell.angle_gamma   90.00
#
_symmetry.space_group_name_H-M   'P 1'
#
loop_
_entity.id
_entity.type
_entity.pdbx_description
1 polymer ?
#
loop_
_entity_poly.entity_id
_entity_poly.type
_entity_poly.pdbx_seq_one_letter_code
_entity_poly.pdbx_strand_id
1 'polypeptide(L)'
;MSVPLYWRQFTRDGSPDVDTQADAAFLAAKFTDYFGQWLQEGDNGLARSFDALVMPYWTGSQQSPAQYKVSTFMIADGSFIQAGETPDWSWFNPHIRLVTLVCQAGKSFFASSPAQWTLCIVGSCLLYSEDRNESFLQVASWNGSEFRFYQNDLVNGTSSESFWNYFGKSMDAFGASEYLGPFNGHVNGCCIMKELHRPWLHWYSLSGSFQSCFTSDDVTTFEKAPYITTPGLGLLSSVKPSPGELETAVRSGISNWFGKRLKNDFLDTTQSPSKPLQSPTHIPRWTAHMFLTTTINIGAAVSTEL
;
A
#
# COMPACT_ATOMS: atom_id res chain seq x y z
N MET A 1 16.34 8.46 -23.27
CA MET A 1 16.46 7.00 -22.99
C MET A 1 15.35 6.65 -22.03
N SER A 2 14.66 5.53 -22.20
CA SER A 2 13.61 5.11 -21.25
C SER A 2 14.24 4.77 -19.89
N VAL A 3 13.57 5.16 -18.80
CA VAL A 3 14.02 4.81 -17.44
C VAL A 3 14.02 3.29 -17.27
N PRO A 4 15.10 2.66 -16.80
CA PRO A 4 15.11 1.24 -16.49
C PRO A 4 14.06 0.87 -15.45
N LEU A 5 13.29 -0.18 -15.73
CA LEU A 5 12.33 -0.79 -14.80
C LEU A 5 12.80 -2.22 -14.52
N TYR A 6 12.57 -2.71 -13.32
CA TYR A 6 13.05 -4.01 -12.87
C TYR A 6 11.90 -4.86 -12.34
N TRP A 7 12.15 -6.15 -12.17
CA TRP A 7 11.29 -7.05 -11.43
C TRP A 7 12.12 -7.94 -10.51
N ARG A 8 11.55 -8.28 -9.36
CA ARG A 8 12.21 -9.08 -8.33
C ARG A 8 11.70 -10.52 -8.37
N GLN A 9 12.64 -11.45 -8.45
CA GLN A 9 12.39 -12.86 -8.18
C GLN A 9 12.79 -13.16 -6.74
N PHE A 10 11.82 -13.61 -5.94
CA PHE A 10 12.09 -13.99 -4.56
C PHE A 10 12.73 -15.37 -4.47
N THR A 11 13.86 -15.45 -3.79
CA THR A 11 14.59 -16.70 -3.56
C THR A 11 14.17 -17.32 -2.22
N ARG A 12 14.06 -18.65 -2.15
CA ARG A 12 13.63 -19.39 -0.92
C ARG A 12 14.79 -20.09 -0.21
N ASP A 13 15.98 -20.01 -0.76
CA ASP A 13 17.16 -20.77 -0.33
C ASP A 13 18.10 -19.98 0.60
N GLY A 14 17.67 -18.78 1.01
CA GLY A 14 18.47 -17.88 1.85
C GLY A 14 19.53 -17.09 1.09
N SER A 15 19.61 -17.23 -0.25
CA SER A 15 20.36 -16.29 -1.09
C SER A 15 19.62 -14.95 -1.21
N PRO A 16 20.31 -13.85 -1.58
CA PRO A 16 19.63 -12.60 -1.92
C PRO A 16 18.63 -12.79 -3.07
N ASP A 17 17.52 -12.05 -3.04
CA ASP A 17 16.60 -12.00 -4.17
C ASP A 17 17.29 -11.51 -5.45
N VAL A 18 16.75 -11.85 -6.61
CA VAL A 18 17.34 -11.47 -7.89
C VAL A 18 16.49 -10.41 -8.56
N ASP A 19 17.09 -9.26 -8.85
CA ASP A 19 16.46 -8.21 -9.65
C ASP A 19 16.91 -8.30 -11.10
N THR A 20 15.96 -8.31 -12.02
CA THR A 20 16.21 -8.38 -13.46
C THR A 20 15.58 -7.18 -14.14
N GLN A 21 16.32 -6.53 -15.03
CA GLN A 21 15.76 -5.45 -15.85
C GLN A 21 14.62 -6.00 -16.71
N ALA A 22 13.46 -5.36 -16.66
CA ALA A 22 12.28 -5.75 -17.40
C ALA A 22 12.50 -5.49 -18.90
N ASP A 23 12.48 -6.56 -19.69
CA ASP A 23 12.47 -6.46 -21.14
C ASP A 23 11.08 -6.10 -21.68
N ALA A 24 10.99 -5.84 -22.99
CA ALA A 24 9.73 -5.47 -23.62
C ALA A 24 8.62 -6.52 -23.44
N ALA A 25 8.96 -7.81 -23.40
CA ALA A 25 7.99 -8.87 -23.22
C ALA A 25 7.44 -8.90 -21.78
N PHE A 26 8.31 -8.69 -20.79
CA PHE A 26 7.93 -8.62 -19.39
C PHE A 26 7.07 -7.38 -19.13
N LEU A 27 7.46 -6.22 -19.64
CA LEU A 27 6.69 -4.97 -19.51
C LEU A 27 5.28 -5.15 -20.08
N ALA A 28 5.17 -5.67 -21.31
CA ALA A 28 3.87 -5.93 -21.96
C ALA A 28 2.99 -6.93 -21.20
N ALA A 29 3.58 -7.90 -20.49
CA ALA A 29 2.84 -8.91 -19.76
C ALA A 29 2.46 -8.49 -18.33
N LYS A 30 3.30 -7.70 -17.66
CA LYS A 30 3.20 -7.48 -16.20
C LYS A 30 2.88 -6.05 -15.81
N PHE A 31 3.37 -5.05 -16.55
CA PHE A 31 3.12 -3.62 -16.30
C PHE A 31 1.85 -3.16 -17.04
N THR A 32 0.74 -3.84 -16.77
CA THR A 32 -0.53 -3.73 -17.51
C THR A 32 -1.62 -2.97 -16.77
N ASP A 33 -1.44 -2.75 -15.47
CA ASP A 33 -2.26 -1.87 -14.65
C ASP A 33 -1.89 -0.40 -14.87
N TYR A 34 -2.68 0.51 -14.28
CA TYR A 34 -2.48 1.94 -14.43
C TYR A 34 -1.07 2.39 -14.04
N PHE A 35 -0.55 1.97 -12.88
CA PHE A 35 0.78 2.41 -12.43
C PHE A 35 1.89 1.83 -13.30
N GLY A 36 1.80 0.55 -13.66
CA GLY A 36 2.77 -0.07 -14.55
C GLY A 36 2.84 0.61 -15.91
N GLN A 37 1.70 1.02 -16.48
CA GLN A 37 1.66 1.81 -17.72
C GLN A 37 2.21 3.21 -17.51
N TRP A 38 1.80 3.88 -16.43
CA TRP A 38 2.28 5.22 -16.07
C TRP A 38 3.81 5.28 -15.96
N LEU A 39 4.45 4.29 -15.35
CA LEU A 39 5.92 4.20 -15.24
C LEU A 39 6.65 4.13 -16.58
N GLN A 40 5.99 3.64 -17.64
CA GLN A 40 6.56 3.50 -18.98
C GLN A 40 6.41 4.78 -19.83
N GLU A 41 5.66 5.77 -19.35
CA GLU A 41 5.40 7.00 -20.08
C GLU A 41 6.43 8.08 -19.75
N GLY A 42 7.14 8.55 -20.79
CA GLY A 42 8.09 9.67 -20.68
C GLY A 42 9.11 9.46 -19.56
N ASP A 43 9.16 10.42 -18.64
CA ASP A 43 10.10 10.44 -17.51
C ASP A 43 9.45 10.01 -16.18
N ASN A 44 8.23 9.46 -16.19
CA ASN A 44 7.50 9.09 -14.98
C ASN A 44 8.26 8.08 -14.10
N GLY A 45 9.05 7.19 -14.72
CA GLY A 45 9.94 6.27 -13.99
C GLY A 45 11.00 6.96 -13.13
N LEU A 46 11.26 8.27 -13.33
CA LEU A 46 12.17 9.06 -12.49
C LEU A 46 11.52 9.59 -11.21
N ALA A 47 10.22 9.39 -10.99
CA ALA A 47 9.58 9.77 -9.73
C ALA A 47 9.99 8.79 -8.62
N ARG A 48 11.02 9.14 -7.84
CA ARG A 48 11.63 8.27 -6.80
C ARG A 48 11.46 8.75 -5.37
N SER A 49 10.77 9.86 -5.17
CA SER A 49 10.37 10.38 -3.86
C SER A 49 8.85 10.38 -3.71
N PHE A 50 8.36 10.41 -2.47
CA PHE A 50 6.92 10.43 -2.20
C PHE A 50 6.26 11.67 -2.82
N ASP A 51 6.91 12.82 -2.72
CA ASP A 51 6.45 14.07 -3.31
C ASP A 51 6.38 14.01 -4.84
N ALA A 52 7.48 13.57 -5.49
CA ALA A 52 7.54 13.48 -6.94
C ALA A 52 6.43 12.58 -7.51
N LEU A 53 6.03 11.56 -6.76
CA LEU A 53 4.95 10.65 -7.14
C LEU A 53 3.55 11.22 -6.84
N VAL A 54 3.33 11.87 -5.69
CA VAL A 54 2.00 12.33 -5.27
C VAL A 54 1.61 13.67 -5.91
N MET A 55 2.57 14.58 -6.11
CA MET A 55 2.33 15.95 -6.55
C MET A 55 1.61 16.07 -7.91
N PRO A 56 1.88 15.23 -8.93
CA PRO A 56 1.12 15.24 -10.18
C PRO A 56 -0.37 14.92 -9.97
N TYR A 57 -0.69 13.93 -9.12
CA TYR A 57 -2.07 13.57 -8.81
C TYR A 57 -2.77 14.64 -7.97
N TRP A 58 -2.05 15.22 -7.01
CA TRP A 58 -2.55 16.35 -6.24
C TRP A 58 -2.88 17.52 -7.17
N THR A 59 -1.97 17.91 -8.06
CA THR A 59 -2.19 19.00 -9.02
C THR A 59 -3.41 18.72 -9.90
N GLY A 60 -3.56 17.49 -10.42
CA GLY A 60 -4.73 17.08 -11.19
C GLY A 60 -6.04 17.08 -10.38
N SER A 61 -5.98 16.87 -9.06
CA SER A 61 -7.16 16.97 -8.18
C SER A 61 -7.65 18.40 -7.96
N GLN A 62 -6.78 19.40 -8.16
CA GLN A 62 -7.11 20.83 -7.99
C GLN A 62 -7.64 21.49 -9.29
N GLN A 63 -7.67 20.75 -10.41
CA GLN A 63 -8.17 21.28 -11.68
C GLN A 63 -9.70 21.42 -11.68
N SER A 64 -10.23 22.15 -12.67
CA SER A 64 -11.68 22.26 -12.93
C SER A 64 -11.99 21.86 -14.37
N PRO A 65 -12.60 20.68 -14.60
CA PRO A 65 -13.00 19.68 -13.61
C PRO A 65 -11.79 18.95 -12.98
N ALA A 66 -11.95 18.49 -11.74
CA ALA A 66 -10.92 17.70 -11.06
C ALA A 66 -10.69 16.38 -11.82
N GLN A 67 -9.44 16.00 -12.02
CA GLN A 67 -9.08 14.75 -12.69
C GLN A 67 -9.01 13.58 -11.72
N TYR A 68 -8.52 13.84 -10.50
CA TYR A 68 -8.25 12.82 -9.50
C TYR A 68 -8.95 13.10 -8.18
N LYS A 69 -9.30 12.03 -7.48
CA LYS A 69 -9.59 12.05 -6.04
C LYS A 69 -8.32 11.61 -5.32
N VAL A 70 -7.82 12.47 -4.42
CA VAL A 70 -6.63 12.20 -3.60
C VAL A 70 -7.01 12.23 -2.13
N SER A 71 -6.50 11.29 -1.34
CA SER A 71 -6.72 11.25 0.11
C SER A 71 -5.46 10.77 0.81
N THR A 72 -4.83 11.67 1.56
CA THR A 72 -3.60 11.42 2.31
C THR A 72 -3.95 11.11 3.77
N PHE A 73 -3.39 10.03 4.29
CA PHE A 73 -3.47 9.60 5.68
C PHE A 73 -2.06 9.53 6.25
N MET A 74 -1.95 9.67 7.57
CA MET A 74 -0.68 9.58 8.27
C MET A 74 -0.81 8.60 9.43
N ILE A 75 0.21 7.78 9.63
CA ILE A 75 0.36 6.87 10.75
C ILE A 75 1.70 7.13 11.42
N ALA A 76 1.75 7.09 12.74
CA ALA A 76 2.98 7.16 13.51
C ALA A 76 2.96 6.06 14.57
N ASP A 77 3.94 5.15 14.50
CA ASP A 77 4.02 4.04 15.44
C ASP A 77 4.29 4.57 16.86
N GLY A 78 3.42 4.21 17.82
CA GLY A 78 3.43 4.75 19.17
C GLY A 78 3.07 6.24 19.30
N SER A 79 2.27 6.82 18.41
CA SER A 79 1.85 8.25 18.48
C SER A 79 1.10 8.65 19.77
N PHE A 80 0.62 7.69 20.54
CA PHE A 80 -0.03 7.92 21.83
C PHE A 80 0.97 8.11 22.99
N ILE A 81 2.25 7.82 22.77
CA ILE A 81 3.30 8.09 23.75
C ILE A 81 3.78 9.53 23.52
N GLN A 82 3.87 10.34 24.57
CA GLN A 82 4.22 11.76 24.45
C GLN A 82 5.69 12.02 24.76
N ALA A 83 6.33 12.80 23.88
CA ALA A 83 7.71 13.20 24.05
C ALA A 83 7.91 14.02 25.33
N GLY A 84 8.87 13.58 26.15
CA GLY A 84 9.22 14.24 27.41
C GLY A 84 8.42 13.82 28.64
N GLU A 85 7.37 13.00 28.51
CA GLU A 85 6.67 12.42 29.66
C GLU A 85 7.40 11.21 30.27
N THR A 86 8.24 10.53 29.48
CA THR A 86 9.12 9.46 29.95
C THR A 86 10.57 9.96 30.06
N PRO A 87 11.26 9.77 31.21
CA PRO A 87 12.63 10.26 31.44
C PRO A 87 13.69 9.78 30.44
N ASP A 88 13.41 8.73 29.67
CA ASP A 88 14.32 8.12 28.70
C ASP A 88 13.76 8.18 27.27
N TRP A 89 13.13 9.30 26.87
CA TRP A 89 12.47 9.39 25.56
C TRP A 89 13.40 9.20 24.34
N SER A 90 14.72 9.38 24.50
CA SER A 90 15.67 9.40 23.38
C SER A 90 15.77 8.10 22.57
N TRP A 91 15.33 6.96 23.11
CA TRP A 91 15.27 5.71 22.33
C TRP A 91 14.02 5.60 21.45
N PHE A 92 12.98 6.38 21.76
CA PHE A 92 11.70 6.29 21.08
C PHE A 92 11.66 7.22 19.86
N ASN A 93 11.60 6.61 18.67
CA ASN A 93 11.45 7.30 17.40
C ASN A 93 10.17 6.80 16.72
N PRO A 94 9.05 7.54 16.78
CA PRO A 94 7.82 7.12 16.13
C PRO A 94 8.01 7.17 14.62
N HIS A 95 8.07 6.01 13.97
CA HIS A 95 8.20 5.93 12.52
C HIS A 95 6.93 6.47 11.87
N ILE A 96 7.05 7.65 11.25
CA ILE A 96 5.95 8.28 10.52
C ILE A 96 5.91 7.72 9.10
N ARG A 97 4.70 7.33 8.69
CA ARG A 97 4.43 6.88 7.33
C ARG A 97 3.22 7.61 6.79
N LEU A 98 3.25 7.85 5.49
CA LEU A 98 2.17 8.45 4.73
C LEU A 98 1.53 7.40 3.84
N VAL A 99 0.21 7.43 3.76
CA VAL A 99 -0.57 6.60 2.85
C VAL A 99 -1.44 7.52 2.02
N THR A 100 -1.21 7.58 0.71
CA THR A 100 -2.03 8.37 -0.22
C THR A 100 -2.81 7.43 -1.12
N LEU A 101 -4.14 7.54 -1.07
CA LEU A 101 -5.03 6.89 -2.02
C LEU A 101 -5.33 7.84 -3.18
N VAL A 102 -5.20 7.34 -4.41
CA VAL A 102 -5.51 8.08 -5.64
C VAL A 102 -6.43 7.24 -6.54
N CYS A 103 -7.48 7.85 -7.07
CA CYS A 103 -8.27 7.30 -8.18
C CYS A 103 -8.82 8.42 -9.05
N GLN A 104 -9.56 8.09 -10.11
CA GLN A 104 -10.24 9.10 -10.93
C GLN A 104 -11.27 9.89 -10.10
N ALA A 105 -11.44 11.17 -10.39
CA ALA A 105 -12.42 12.02 -9.72
C ALA A 105 -13.84 11.44 -9.80
N GLY A 106 -14.60 11.55 -8.71
CA GLY A 106 -15.95 11.01 -8.59
C GLY A 106 -16.04 9.48 -8.52
N LYS A 107 -14.91 8.76 -8.42
CA LYS A 107 -14.88 7.31 -8.23
C LYS A 107 -14.58 6.94 -6.78
N SER A 108 -14.98 5.72 -6.41
CA SER A 108 -14.65 5.13 -5.10
C SER A 108 -13.31 4.40 -5.19
N PHE A 109 -12.54 4.46 -4.11
CA PHE A 109 -11.31 3.68 -3.99
C PHE A 109 -11.60 2.18 -4.04
N PHE A 110 -10.73 1.44 -4.74
CA PHE A 110 -10.75 -0.01 -4.89
C PHE A 110 -12.07 -0.60 -5.42
N ALA A 111 -12.79 0.13 -6.29
CA ALA A 111 -14.01 -0.37 -6.92
C ALA A 111 -13.76 -1.63 -7.78
N SER A 112 -14.75 -2.53 -7.89
CA SER A 112 -14.68 -3.78 -8.65
C SER A 112 -14.98 -3.60 -10.15
N SER A 113 -14.41 -2.56 -10.78
CA SER A 113 -14.66 -2.22 -12.18
C SER A 113 -13.33 -2.15 -12.94
N PRO A 114 -13.18 -2.84 -14.09
CA PRO A 114 -11.94 -2.80 -14.87
C PRO A 114 -11.65 -1.43 -15.49
N ALA A 115 -12.66 -0.56 -15.60
CA ALA A 115 -12.49 0.83 -16.03
C ALA A 115 -12.02 1.77 -14.90
N GLN A 116 -11.86 1.27 -13.68
CA GLN A 116 -11.47 2.05 -12.51
C GLN A 116 -10.19 1.48 -11.93
N TRP A 117 -9.31 2.38 -11.47
CA TRP A 117 -8.08 2.00 -10.81
C TRP A 117 -7.95 2.74 -9.49
N THR A 118 -7.09 2.24 -8.61
CA THR A 118 -6.72 2.94 -7.39
C THR A 118 -5.26 2.69 -7.10
N LEU A 119 -4.52 3.76 -6.82
CA LEU A 119 -3.17 3.68 -6.28
C LEU A 119 -3.23 3.82 -4.77
N CYS A 120 -2.51 2.94 -4.09
CA CYS A 120 -2.16 3.06 -2.68
C CYS A 120 -0.66 3.31 -2.61
N ILE A 121 -0.29 4.57 -2.41
CA ILE A 121 1.10 5.02 -2.35
C ILE A 121 1.49 5.11 -0.89
N VAL A 122 2.57 4.45 -0.49
CA VAL A 122 3.08 4.45 0.88
C VAL A 122 4.53 4.89 0.90
N GLY A 123 4.87 5.83 1.78
CA GLY A 123 6.25 6.29 1.97
C GLY A 123 6.53 6.80 3.38
N SER A 124 7.78 7.15 3.64
CA SER A 124 8.19 7.76 4.92
C SER A 124 7.83 9.25 5.00
N CYS A 125 8.13 9.90 6.13
CA CYS A 125 8.00 11.35 6.29
C CYS A 125 9.01 12.16 5.45
N LEU A 126 10.08 11.55 4.94
CA LEU A 126 11.09 12.21 4.13
C LEU A 126 10.60 12.42 2.68
N LEU A 127 9.64 13.33 2.50
CA LEU A 127 8.85 13.48 1.27
C LEU A 127 9.67 13.60 -0.01
N TYR A 128 10.78 14.33 0.07
CA TYR A 128 11.64 14.65 -1.07
C TYR A 128 12.85 13.72 -1.20
N SER A 129 13.08 12.82 -0.24
CA SER A 129 14.26 11.94 -0.26
C SER A 129 14.10 10.88 -1.35
N GLU A 130 15.16 10.72 -2.15
CA GLU A 130 15.34 9.60 -3.07
C GLU A 130 16.28 8.52 -2.50
N ASP A 131 16.92 8.79 -1.36
CA ASP A 131 17.82 7.83 -0.70
C ASP A 131 17.00 6.69 -0.08
N ARG A 132 17.23 5.49 -0.61
CA ARG A 132 16.54 4.26 -0.18
C ARG A 132 17.07 3.69 1.13
N ASN A 133 18.21 4.18 1.62
CA ASN A 133 18.71 3.80 2.95
C ASN A 133 17.94 4.52 4.08
N GLU A 134 17.41 5.71 3.80
CA GLU A 134 16.73 6.55 4.79
C GLU A 134 15.20 6.62 4.58
N SER A 135 14.75 6.32 3.35
CA SER A 135 13.34 6.38 3.00
C SER A 135 12.89 5.14 2.24
N PHE A 136 11.59 4.88 2.21
CA PHE A 136 10.99 3.84 1.37
C PHE A 136 9.84 4.43 0.56
N LEU A 137 9.55 3.83 -0.59
CA LEU A 137 8.43 4.23 -1.45
C LEU A 137 7.84 3.00 -2.14
N GLN A 138 6.56 2.73 -1.85
CA GLN A 138 5.84 1.56 -2.31
C GLN A 138 4.52 1.97 -2.96
N VAL A 139 4.09 1.22 -3.97
CA VAL A 139 2.80 1.42 -4.64
C VAL A 139 2.10 0.08 -4.80
N ALA A 140 0.90 -0.02 -4.26
CA ALA A 140 -0.06 -1.06 -4.64
C ALA A 140 -1.07 -0.46 -5.61
N SER A 141 -1.10 -0.97 -6.83
CA SER A 141 -1.99 -0.50 -7.90
C SER A 141 -3.09 -1.52 -8.14
N TRP A 142 -4.32 -1.08 -7.94
CA TRP A 142 -5.55 -1.86 -8.13
C TRP A 142 -6.16 -1.56 -9.49
N ASN A 143 -6.53 -2.59 -10.24
CA ASN A 143 -7.10 -2.48 -11.59
C ASN A 143 -8.58 -2.91 -11.69
N GLY A 144 -9.30 -2.96 -10.57
CA GLY A 144 -10.65 -3.47 -10.51
C GLY A 144 -10.77 -4.97 -10.18
N SER A 145 -9.66 -5.69 -10.19
CA SER A 145 -9.66 -7.15 -9.97
C SER A 145 -8.50 -7.65 -9.09
N GLU A 146 -7.30 -7.10 -9.24
CA GLU A 146 -6.11 -7.56 -8.52
C GLU A 146 -5.18 -6.38 -8.24
N PHE A 147 -4.41 -6.46 -7.15
CA PHE A 147 -3.32 -5.53 -6.87
C PHE A 147 -2.05 -5.97 -7.61
N ARG A 148 -1.26 -4.99 -8.04
CA ARG A 148 0.16 -5.13 -8.42
C ARG A 148 1.01 -4.33 -7.47
N PHE A 149 2.13 -4.93 -7.06
CA PHE A 149 2.99 -4.36 -6.04
C PHE A 149 4.29 -3.87 -6.68
N TYR A 150 4.61 -2.63 -6.40
CA TYR A 150 5.80 -1.94 -6.86
C TYR A 150 6.52 -1.33 -5.67
N GLN A 151 7.85 -1.28 -5.75
CA GLN A 151 8.67 -0.56 -4.79
C GLN A 151 9.80 0.15 -5.55
N ASN A 152 10.07 1.40 -5.19
CA ASN A 152 11.35 2.00 -5.55
C ASN A 152 12.37 1.53 -4.53
N ASP A 153 13.37 0.77 -4.99
CA ASP A 153 14.35 0.12 -4.13
C ASP A 153 15.72 0.05 -4.79
N LEU A 154 16.75 -0.17 -4.00
CA LEU A 154 18.07 -0.56 -4.51
C LEU A 154 17.94 -1.86 -5.31
N VAL A 155 18.59 -1.90 -6.46
CA VAL A 155 18.66 -3.10 -7.29
C VAL A 155 19.74 -4.03 -6.74
N ASN A 156 19.38 -5.26 -6.42
CA ASN A 156 20.31 -6.24 -5.89
C ASN A 156 21.48 -6.46 -6.87
N GLY A 157 22.70 -6.36 -6.36
CA GLY A 157 23.92 -6.50 -7.15
C GLY A 157 24.39 -5.21 -7.85
N THR A 158 23.72 -4.06 -7.65
CA THR A 158 24.24 -2.74 -8.04
C THR A 158 24.64 -1.94 -6.80
N SER A 159 25.60 -1.02 -6.94
CA SER A 159 26.28 -0.41 -5.79
C SER A 159 25.60 0.82 -5.19
N SER A 160 24.55 1.39 -5.80
CA SER A 160 23.91 2.61 -5.26
C SER A 160 22.65 3.11 -5.98
N GLU A 161 22.17 2.45 -7.04
CA GLU A 161 21.05 2.99 -7.83
C GLU A 161 19.72 2.36 -7.43
N SER A 162 18.71 3.22 -7.25
CA SER A 162 17.33 2.79 -6.99
C SER A 162 16.47 2.93 -8.24
N PHE A 163 15.65 1.90 -8.46
CA PHE A 163 14.72 1.82 -9.58
C PHE A 163 13.38 1.25 -9.13
N TRP A 164 12.34 1.45 -9.94
CA TRP A 164 11.05 0.83 -9.73
C TRP A 164 11.12 -0.67 -10.04
N ASN A 165 10.87 -1.47 -9.01
CA ASN A 165 10.80 -2.92 -9.07
C ASN A 165 9.35 -3.40 -9.00
N TYR A 166 8.96 -4.29 -9.91
CA TYR A 166 7.73 -5.06 -9.83
C TYR A 166 7.94 -6.32 -8.96
N PHE A 167 7.11 -6.48 -7.94
CA PHE A 167 7.19 -7.59 -6.99
C PHE A 167 6.14 -8.68 -7.20
N GLY A 168 5.24 -8.52 -8.18
CA GLY A 168 4.18 -9.49 -8.44
C GLY A 168 2.79 -8.91 -8.27
N LYS A 169 1.79 -9.80 -8.37
CA LYS A 169 0.38 -9.45 -8.22
C LYS A 169 -0.27 -10.22 -7.09
N SER A 170 -1.31 -9.65 -6.51
CA SER A 170 -2.07 -10.22 -5.38
C SER A 170 -2.52 -11.68 -5.57
N MET A 171 -2.73 -12.13 -6.81
CA MET A 171 -3.11 -13.51 -7.09
C MET A 171 -1.96 -14.51 -6.84
N ASP A 172 -0.70 -14.05 -6.85
CA ASP A 172 0.48 -14.88 -6.62
C ASP A 172 0.63 -15.27 -5.13
N ALA A 173 -0.12 -14.63 -4.22
CA ALA A 173 -0.04 -14.84 -2.78
C ALA A 173 -0.33 -16.29 -2.31
N PHE A 174 -1.11 -17.07 -3.08
CA PHE A 174 -1.37 -18.50 -2.78
C PHE A 174 -0.60 -19.46 -3.72
N GLY A 175 0.37 -18.92 -4.46
CA GLY A 175 1.22 -19.67 -5.37
C GLY A 175 2.65 -19.78 -4.86
N ALA A 176 3.60 -19.89 -5.79
CA ALA A 176 5.02 -20.06 -5.47
C ALA A 176 5.63 -18.89 -4.67
N SER A 177 5.00 -17.71 -4.68
CA SER A 177 5.48 -16.50 -3.99
C SER A 177 4.85 -16.30 -2.60
N GLU A 178 4.08 -17.27 -2.08
CA GLU A 178 3.49 -17.21 -0.73
C GLU A 178 4.53 -16.86 0.35
N TYR A 179 4.20 -15.90 1.22
CA TYR A 179 5.08 -15.41 2.30
C TYR A 179 6.43 -14.82 1.86
N LEU A 180 6.59 -14.47 0.58
CA LEU A 180 7.79 -13.80 0.07
C LEU A 180 7.49 -12.36 -0.34
N GLY A 181 8.48 -11.47 -0.16
CA GLY A 181 8.37 -10.06 -0.49
C GLY A 181 7.09 -9.41 0.05
N PRO A 182 6.26 -8.79 -0.81
CA PRO A 182 5.02 -8.15 -0.36
C PRO A 182 4.04 -9.16 0.25
N PHE A 183 4.10 -10.44 -0.13
CA PHE A 183 3.17 -11.46 0.37
C PHE A 183 3.53 -11.98 1.76
N ASN A 184 4.66 -11.56 2.33
CA ASN A 184 4.94 -11.75 3.76
C ASN A 184 4.08 -10.81 4.61
N GLY A 185 4.04 -9.51 4.26
CA GLY A 185 3.18 -8.52 4.91
C GLY A 185 1.72 -8.60 4.46
N HIS A 186 1.47 -9.03 3.22
CA HIS A 186 0.16 -9.18 2.61
C HIS A 186 -0.11 -10.66 2.32
N VAL A 187 -0.21 -11.47 3.37
CA VAL A 187 -0.37 -12.95 3.28
C VAL A 187 -1.55 -13.40 2.41
N ASN A 188 -2.55 -12.54 2.22
CA ASN A 188 -3.71 -12.79 1.36
C ASN A 188 -3.69 -11.95 0.09
N GLY A 189 -2.55 -11.40 -0.31
CA GLY A 189 -2.42 -10.52 -1.48
C GLY A 189 -3.20 -9.21 -1.44
N CYS A 190 -3.96 -8.91 -0.37
CA CYS A 190 -4.70 -7.66 -0.21
C CYS A 190 -3.90 -6.61 0.54
N CYS A 191 -4.23 -5.33 0.33
CA CYS A 191 -3.85 -4.26 1.24
C CYS A 191 -4.36 -4.56 2.66
N ILE A 192 -3.51 -4.31 3.65
CA ILE A 192 -3.84 -4.45 5.07
C ILE A 192 -3.71 -3.10 5.77
N MET A 193 -4.47 -2.92 6.84
CA MET A 193 -4.42 -1.74 7.71
C MET A 193 -4.11 -2.22 9.12
N LYS A 194 -3.12 -1.61 9.80
CA LYS A 194 -2.67 -2.00 11.15
C LYS A 194 -3.83 -2.04 12.17
N GLU A 195 -4.77 -1.11 12.04
CA GLU A 195 -5.92 -0.96 12.93
C GLU A 195 -7.16 -0.76 12.07
N LEU A 196 -7.93 -1.82 11.83
CA LEU A 196 -9.10 -1.69 10.95
C LEU A 196 -10.19 -0.84 11.60
N HIS A 197 -10.41 -0.99 12.90
CA HIS A 197 -11.46 -0.28 13.65
C HIS A 197 -10.89 0.67 14.70
N ARG A 198 -11.69 1.66 15.09
CA ARG A 198 -11.44 2.58 16.21
C ARG A 198 -10.96 1.82 17.47
N PRO A 199 -10.07 2.40 18.30
CA PRO A 199 -9.77 3.84 18.38
C PRO A 199 -8.68 4.39 17.44
N TRP A 200 -8.07 3.56 16.59
CA TRP A 200 -7.01 3.97 15.65
C TRP A 200 -5.86 4.77 16.31
N LEU A 201 -5.30 4.21 17.39
CA LEU A 201 -4.33 4.91 18.25
C LEU A 201 -3.10 5.41 17.49
N HIS A 202 -2.73 4.74 16.41
CA HIS A 202 -1.55 5.03 15.61
C HIS A 202 -1.81 5.96 14.44
N TRP A 203 -3.06 6.23 14.11
CA TRP A 203 -3.42 7.04 12.95
C TRP A 203 -3.68 8.47 13.37
N TYR A 204 -3.34 9.40 12.47
CA TYR A 204 -3.61 10.80 12.69
C TYR A 204 -5.10 11.02 12.96
N SER A 205 -5.37 11.65 14.09
CA SER A 205 -6.71 12.08 14.49
C SER A 205 -6.66 13.44 15.16
N LEU A 206 -7.72 14.22 15.04
CA LEU A 206 -7.83 15.54 15.69
C LEU A 206 -7.78 15.46 17.22
N SER A 207 -7.98 14.27 17.79
CA SER A 207 -7.95 14.01 19.23
C SER A 207 -6.56 13.71 19.79
N GLY A 208 -5.53 13.52 18.96
CA GLY A 208 -4.18 13.11 19.38
C GLY A 208 -3.08 14.12 19.06
N SER A 209 -2.04 14.19 19.91
CA SER A 209 -0.84 15.00 19.67
C SER A 209 0.11 14.28 18.72
N PHE A 210 -0.15 14.37 17.41
CA PHE A 210 0.80 13.91 16.39
C PHE A 210 2.05 14.80 16.28
N GLN A 211 1.93 16.06 16.73
CA GLN A 211 2.99 17.06 16.64
C GLN A 211 4.26 16.65 17.40
N SER A 212 4.12 15.93 18.51
CA SER A 212 5.28 15.39 19.27
C SER A 212 6.04 14.29 18.54
N CYS A 213 5.52 13.77 17.43
CA CYS A 213 6.21 12.80 16.59
C CYS A 213 7.14 13.46 15.57
N PHE A 214 7.03 14.77 15.34
CA PHE A 214 7.73 15.48 14.28
C PHE A 214 9.02 16.13 14.76
N THR A 215 10.04 16.07 13.92
CA THR A 215 11.20 16.96 14.03
C THR A 215 10.88 18.33 13.43
N SER A 216 11.71 19.34 13.71
CA SER A 216 11.58 20.67 13.08
C SER A 216 11.68 20.63 11.55
N ASP A 217 12.47 19.68 11.03
CA ASP A 217 12.66 19.48 9.59
C ASP A 217 11.42 18.85 8.95
N ASP A 218 10.77 17.91 9.64
CA ASP A 218 9.48 17.35 9.23
C ASP A 218 8.43 18.47 9.12
N VAL A 219 8.31 19.33 10.13
CA VAL A 219 7.36 20.46 10.14
C VAL A 219 7.61 21.37 8.94
N THR A 220 8.86 21.81 8.75
CA THR A 220 9.25 22.69 7.63
C THR A 220 8.93 22.07 6.27
N THR A 221 9.07 20.75 6.14
CA THR A 221 8.79 20.00 4.92
C THR A 221 7.27 19.86 4.70
N PHE A 222 6.52 19.52 5.75
CA PHE A 222 5.07 19.33 5.70
C PHE A 222 4.30 20.62 5.42
N GLU A 223 4.82 21.78 5.85
CA GLU A 223 4.24 23.09 5.51
C GLU A 223 4.33 23.41 4.02
N LYS A 224 5.33 22.87 3.31
CA LYS A 224 5.55 23.10 1.87
C LYS A 224 4.78 22.12 0.98
N ALA A 225 4.33 20.99 1.53
CA ALA A 225 3.63 19.94 0.80
C ALA A 225 2.11 20.16 0.83
N PRO A 226 1.46 20.60 -0.26
CA PRO A 226 0.04 20.98 -0.25
C PRO A 226 -0.93 19.82 -0.02
N TYR A 227 -0.51 18.58 -0.35
CA TYR A 227 -1.24 17.35 -0.05
C TYR A 227 -1.13 16.91 1.42
N ILE A 228 -0.38 17.64 2.25
CA ILE A 228 -0.29 17.49 3.71
C ILE A 228 -0.86 18.73 4.41
N THR A 229 -0.45 19.93 3.99
CA THR A 229 -0.84 21.20 4.61
C THR A 229 -1.38 22.16 3.57
N THR A 230 -2.61 22.61 3.73
CA THR A 230 -3.18 23.67 2.89
C THR A 230 -2.54 25.01 3.26
N PRO A 231 -2.01 25.80 2.30
CA PRO A 231 -1.45 27.11 2.59
C PRO A 231 -2.42 28.02 3.35
N GLY A 232 -1.96 28.62 4.45
CA GLY A 232 -2.78 29.50 5.30
C GLY A 232 -3.69 28.79 6.29
N LEU A 233 -3.71 27.46 6.32
CA LEU A 233 -4.34 26.65 7.37
C LEU A 233 -3.27 26.04 8.29
N GLY A 234 -3.69 25.29 9.32
CA GLY A 234 -2.78 24.62 10.24
C GLY A 234 -2.04 23.43 9.61
N LEU A 235 -0.91 23.05 10.20
CA LEU A 235 -0.13 21.85 9.85
C LEU A 235 -1.05 20.61 9.77
N LEU A 236 -0.83 19.76 8.76
CA LEU A 236 -1.62 18.56 8.48
C LEU A 236 -3.08 18.82 8.07
N SER A 237 -3.45 20.06 7.74
CA SER A 237 -4.84 20.42 7.34
C SER A 237 -5.38 19.66 6.12
N SER A 238 -4.51 19.15 5.24
CA SER A 238 -4.90 18.31 4.10
C SER A 238 -4.88 16.81 4.41
N VAL A 239 -4.26 16.40 5.53
CA VAL A 239 -4.26 15.01 5.99
C VAL A 239 -5.64 14.68 6.57
N LYS A 240 -6.16 13.50 6.21
CA LYS A 240 -7.46 13.05 6.69
C LYS A 240 -7.44 12.84 8.21
N PRO A 241 -8.25 13.59 8.99
CA PRO A 241 -8.25 13.56 10.44
C PRO A 241 -8.92 12.32 11.06
N SER A 242 -9.42 11.42 10.22
CA SER A 242 -10.00 10.16 10.62
C SER A 242 -9.68 9.12 9.55
N PRO A 243 -9.06 8.00 9.92
CA PRO A 243 -8.78 6.94 8.96
C PRO A 243 -10.03 6.10 8.62
N GLY A 244 -11.24 6.51 9.02
CA GLY A 244 -12.48 5.80 8.65
C GLY A 244 -12.74 5.73 7.14
N GLU A 245 -12.31 6.75 6.38
CA GLU A 245 -12.31 6.70 4.91
C GLU A 245 -11.32 5.64 4.39
N LEU A 246 -10.14 5.54 5.01
CA LEU A 246 -9.15 4.50 4.69
C LEU A 246 -9.66 3.11 5.06
N GLU A 247 -10.27 2.92 6.23
CA GLU A 247 -10.93 1.67 6.63
C GLU A 247 -11.95 1.25 5.55
N THR A 248 -12.82 2.18 5.15
CA THR A 248 -13.88 1.92 4.16
C THR A 248 -13.27 1.49 2.81
N ALA A 249 -12.21 2.17 2.37
CA ALA A 249 -11.49 1.83 1.15
C ALA A 249 -10.86 0.44 1.27
N VAL A 250 -10.10 0.17 2.33
CA VAL A 250 -9.41 -1.11 2.55
C VAL A 250 -10.41 -2.27 2.62
N ARG A 251 -11.52 -2.11 3.35
CA ARG A 251 -12.62 -3.11 3.39
C ARG A 251 -13.19 -3.39 2.02
N SER A 252 -13.37 -2.36 1.19
CA SER A 252 -13.86 -2.51 -0.18
C SER A 252 -12.86 -3.29 -1.04
N GLY A 253 -11.57 -2.95 -0.96
CA GLY A 253 -10.50 -3.67 -1.66
C GLY A 253 -10.40 -5.14 -1.24
N ILE A 254 -10.44 -5.44 0.06
CA ILE A 254 -10.44 -6.81 0.58
C ILE A 254 -11.65 -7.58 0.07
N SER A 255 -12.86 -7.01 0.18
CA SER A 255 -14.10 -7.68 -0.25
C SER A 255 -14.09 -7.99 -1.74
N ASN A 256 -13.64 -7.03 -2.56
CA ASN A 256 -13.57 -7.18 -4.02
C ASN A 256 -12.52 -8.21 -4.44
N TRP A 257 -11.33 -8.16 -3.84
CA TRP A 257 -10.28 -9.15 -4.10
C TRP A 257 -10.72 -10.55 -3.69
N PHE A 258 -11.30 -10.70 -2.49
CA PHE A 258 -11.77 -11.99 -1.98
C PHE A 258 -12.86 -12.57 -2.87
N GLY A 259 -13.84 -11.76 -3.28
CA GLY A 259 -14.87 -12.17 -4.21
C GLY A 259 -14.31 -12.60 -5.56
N LYS A 260 -13.24 -11.96 -6.05
CA LYS A 260 -12.55 -12.38 -7.28
C LYS A 260 -11.80 -13.69 -7.07
N ARG A 261 -11.09 -13.86 -5.96
CA ARG A 261 -10.32 -15.06 -5.66
C ARG A 261 -11.22 -16.28 -5.49
N LEU A 262 -12.33 -16.13 -4.77
CA LEU A 262 -13.34 -17.17 -4.60
C LEU A 262 -13.85 -17.67 -5.97
N LYS A 263 -14.16 -16.74 -6.89
CA LYS A 263 -14.59 -17.10 -8.25
C LYS A 263 -13.51 -17.87 -9.00
N ASN A 264 -12.26 -17.41 -8.95
CA ASN A 264 -11.16 -18.04 -9.69
C ASN A 264 -10.81 -19.44 -9.14
N ASP A 265 -10.84 -19.62 -7.82
CA ASP A 265 -10.31 -20.81 -7.17
C ASP A 265 -11.37 -21.90 -6.94
N PHE A 266 -12.66 -21.54 -6.92
CA PHE A 266 -13.75 -22.46 -6.60
C PHE A 266 -14.85 -22.60 -7.67
N LEU A 267 -14.97 -21.66 -8.62
CA LEU A 267 -16.11 -21.65 -9.55
C LEU A 267 -15.68 -21.81 -11.02
N ASP A 268 -16.36 -22.71 -11.72
CA ASP A 268 -16.35 -22.76 -13.18
C ASP A 268 -17.27 -21.66 -13.73
N THR A 269 -16.65 -20.55 -14.14
CA THR A 269 -17.36 -19.41 -14.72
C THR A 269 -17.67 -19.58 -16.21
N THR A 270 -17.28 -20.70 -16.84
CA THR A 270 -17.60 -20.98 -18.25
C THR A 270 -19.03 -21.52 -18.42
N GLN A 271 -19.65 -21.98 -17.34
CA GLN A 271 -21.03 -22.46 -17.29
C GLN A 271 -21.98 -21.41 -16.69
N SER A 272 -23.25 -21.44 -17.14
CA SER A 272 -24.33 -20.60 -16.60
C SER A 272 -25.51 -21.49 -16.15
N PRO A 273 -25.88 -21.50 -14.86
CA PRO A 273 -25.21 -20.81 -13.75
C PRO A 273 -23.79 -21.37 -13.51
N SER A 274 -22.91 -20.55 -12.95
CA SER A 274 -21.57 -21.02 -12.54
C SER A 274 -21.69 -22.18 -11.56
N LYS A 275 -20.83 -23.18 -11.71
CA LYS A 275 -20.82 -24.37 -10.86
C LYS A 275 -19.53 -24.47 -10.08
N PRO A 276 -19.50 -25.19 -8.94
CA PRO A 276 -18.24 -25.50 -8.28
C PRO A 276 -17.27 -26.22 -9.22
N LEU A 277 -15.99 -25.88 -9.16
CA LEU A 277 -14.93 -26.64 -9.80
C LEU A 277 -14.89 -28.06 -9.22
N GLN A 278 -14.67 -29.06 -10.06
CA GLN A 278 -14.49 -30.45 -9.59
C GLN A 278 -13.24 -30.60 -8.72
N SER A 279 -12.20 -29.81 -9.02
CA SER A 279 -10.94 -29.78 -8.28
C SER A 279 -10.54 -28.33 -8.01
N PRO A 280 -11.06 -27.70 -6.94
CA PRO A 280 -10.66 -26.35 -6.53
C PRO A 280 -9.15 -26.27 -6.28
N THR A 281 -8.55 -25.12 -6.59
CA THR A 281 -7.12 -24.88 -6.39
C THR A 281 -6.87 -24.14 -5.08
N HIS A 282 -5.62 -24.17 -4.60
CA HIS A 282 -5.17 -23.38 -3.45
C HIS A 282 -5.90 -23.63 -2.11
N ILE A 283 -6.61 -24.76 -1.95
CA ILE A 283 -7.33 -25.12 -0.70
C ILE A 283 -6.48 -24.99 0.57
N PRO A 284 -5.21 -25.46 0.61
CA PRO A 284 -4.38 -25.29 1.81
C PRO A 284 -4.16 -23.81 2.18
N ARG A 285 -4.11 -22.91 1.19
CA ARG A 285 -3.90 -21.48 1.43
C ARG A 285 -5.17 -20.76 1.85
N TRP A 286 -6.31 -21.14 1.29
CA TRP A 286 -7.62 -20.75 1.81
C TRP A 286 -7.82 -21.18 3.26
N THR A 287 -7.40 -22.41 3.58
CA THR A 287 -7.43 -22.95 4.94
C THR A 287 -6.48 -22.18 5.85
N ALA A 288 -5.24 -21.97 5.41
CA ALA A 288 -4.26 -21.16 6.14
C ALA A 288 -4.75 -19.72 6.36
N HIS A 289 -5.43 -19.11 5.39
CA HIS A 289 -6.03 -17.79 5.57
C HIS A 289 -7.02 -17.79 6.74
N MET A 290 -7.95 -18.76 6.78
CA MET A 290 -8.93 -18.88 7.86
C MET A 290 -8.31 -19.12 9.24
N PHE A 291 -7.19 -19.83 9.32
CA PHE A 291 -6.58 -20.25 10.59
C PHE A 291 -5.36 -19.43 11.03
N LEU A 292 -4.64 -18.81 10.10
CA LEU A 292 -3.38 -18.09 10.34
C LEU A 292 -3.50 -16.59 10.15
N THR A 293 -4.57 -16.07 9.51
CA THR A 293 -4.89 -14.65 9.68
C THR A 293 -5.54 -14.48 11.04
N THR A 294 -4.74 -14.02 11.98
CA THR A 294 -5.09 -13.90 13.38
C THR A 294 -6.25 -12.92 13.57
N THR A 295 -7.46 -13.47 13.70
CA THR A 295 -8.44 -13.17 14.76
C THR A 295 -9.39 -14.37 14.95
N ILE A 296 -8.85 -15.53 15.32
CA ILE A 296 -9.67 -16.50 16.07
C ILE A 296 -9.59 -16.08 17.53
N ASN A 297 -10.68 -15.50 18.03
CA ASN A 297 -10.89 -15.38 19.47
C ASN A 297 -11.17 -16.80 19.99
N ILE A 298 -10.14 -17.51 20.48
CA ILE A 298 -10.36 -18.73 21.25
C ILE A 298 -10.77 -18.28 22.65
N GLY A 299 -12.05 -17.93 22.81
CA GLY A 299 -12.65 -17.80 24.12
C GLY A 299 -12.78 -19.18 24.74
N ALA A 300 -11.82 -19.58 25.56
CA ALA A 300 -12.03 -20.67 26.50
C ALA A 300 -12.94 -20.14 27.62
N ALA A 301 -14.25 -20.33 27.50
CA ALA A 301 -15.15 -20.11 28.62
C ALA A 301 -14.89 -21.19 29.68
N VAL A 302 -14.47 -20.77 30.87
CA VAL A 302 -14.64 -21.60 32.06
C VAL A 302 -16.07 -21.38 32.51
N SER A 303 -16.97 -22.31 32.19
CA SER A 303 -18.26 -22.38 32.88
C SER A 303 -17.98 -23.03 34.23
N THR A 304 -17.80 -22.21 35.27
CA THR A 304 -18.01 -22.67 36.64
C THR A 304 -19.47 -23.05 36.77
N GLU A 305 -19.73 -24.34 37.00
CA GLU A 305 -21.04 -24.83 37.41
C GLU A 305 -21.54 -24.06 38.64
N LEU A 306 -22.83 -23.71 38.60
CA LEU A 306 -23.62 -23.19 39.72
C LEU A 306 -23.87 -24.29 40.75
#